data_AF-E6QV33-F1
#
_entry.id   AF-E6QV33-F1
#
_cell.length_a   1.000
_cell.length_b   1.000
_cell.length_c   1.000
_cell.angle_alpha   90.00
_cell.angle_beta   90.00
_cell.angle_gamma   90.00
#
_symmetry.space_group_name_H-M   'P 1'
#
loop_
_entity.id
_entity.type
_entity.pdbx_description
1 polymer ?
#
loop_
_entity_poly.entity_id
_entity_poly.type
_entity_poly.pdbx_seq_one_letter_code
_entity_poly.pdbx_strand_id
1 'polypeptide(L)'
;MPSVQPSALPECALLNRYAQSGAYTDCYHMDVPMSVSLAQYVRSFYTTPLFKVERSILALIARRPSTDKGAEDLASNQTTRFSAWDVEDRNSNQLLLRDFMGRTRSWLMVTPLEQAGSTSTRLYFGSAVVPKSITPGGIASFGVAFHALSGFHHLYSKALVRAAQSNLGNESR
;
A
#
# COMPACT_ATOMS: atom_id res chain seq x y z
N MET A 1 -7.69 5.52 -20.20
CA MET A 1 -6.73 4.76 -19.35
C MET A 1 -7.13 4.92 -17.90
N PRO A 2 -7.05 3.88 -17.05
CA PRO A 2 -7.30 4.01 -15.62
C PRO A 2 -6.36 5.09 -15.05
N SER A 3 -6.93 6.07 -14.36
CA SER A 3 -6.16 7.15 -13.75
C SER A 3 -6.15 7.00 -12.24
N VAL A 4 -4.97 7.08 -11.63
CA VAL A 4 -4.85 7.08 -10.16
C VAL A 4 -5.29 8.42 -9.62
N GLN A 5 -6.29 8.41 -8.77
CA GLN A 5 -6.84 9.59 -8.12
C GLN A 5 -6.48 9.61 -6.63
N PRO A 6 -6.11 10.77 -6.05
CA PRO A 6 -6.14 10.92 -4.60
C PRO A 6 -7.58 10.79 -4.10
N SER A 7 -7.78 10.24 -2.91
CA SER A 7 -9.09 10.20 -2.27
C SER A 7 -8.97 10.27 -0.76
N ALA A 8 -10.09 10.53 -0.08
CA ALA A 8 -10.20 10.26 1.34
C ALA A 8 -10.06 8.75 1.62
N LEU A 9 -9.67 8.40 2.84
CA LEU A 9 -9.74 7.02 3.31
C LEU A 9 -11.21 6.58 3.40
N PRO A 10 -11.57 5.40 2.91
CA PRO A 10 -12.87 4.80 3.18
C PRO A 10 -13.10 4.65 4.69
N GLU A 11 -14.34 4.77 5.16
CA GLU A 11 -14.67 4.67 6.59
C GLU A 11 -14.24 3.33 7.22
N CYS A 12 -14.29 2.24 6.44
CA CYS A 12 -13.87 0.91 6.85
C CYS A 12 -12.36 0.67 6.72
N ALA A 13 -11.56 1.66 6.32
CA ALA A 13 -10.13 1.48 6.13
C ALA A 13 -9.43 1.14 7.45
N LEU A 14 -8.68 0.03 7.47
CA LEU A 14 -7.85 -0.33 8.63
C LEU A 14 -6.87 0.79 9.03
N LEU A 15 -6.46 1.60 8.04
CA LEU A 15 -5.57 2.76 8.22
C LEU A 15 -6.21 3.92 9.02
N ASN A 16 -7.54 3.97 9.17
CA ASN A 16 -8.23 5.07 9.87
C ASN A 16 -7.77 5.24 11.32
N ARG A 17 -7.34 4.16 11.99
CA ARG A 17 -6.78 4.23 13.35
C ARG A 17 -5.60 5.20 13.45
N TYR A 18 -4.82 5.33 12.37
CA TYR A 18 -3.67 6.23 12.31
C TYR A 18 -4.07 7.67 12.01
N ALA A 19 -5.03 7.88 11.11
CA ALA A 19 -5.59 9.21 10.87
C ALA A 19 -6.19 9.79 12.16
N GLN A 20 -6.90 8.96 12.92
CA GLN A 20 -7.50 9.34 14.22
C GLN A 20 -6.47 9.60 15.31
N SER A 21 -5.29 8.98 15.24
CA SER A 21 -4.21 9.18 16.21
C SER A 21 -3.28 10.36 15.87
N GLY A 22 -3.66 11.22 14.91
CA GLY A 22 -2.85 12.36 14.47
C GLY A 22 -1.64 11.96 13.60
N ALA A 23 -1.63 10.75 13.05
CA ALA A 23 -0.63 10.37 12.05
C ALA A 23 -0.91 11.07 10.72
N TYR A 24 0.15 11.26 9.94
CA TYR A 24 -0.02 11.62 8.55
C TYR A 24 -0.57 10.42 7.80
N THR A 25 -1.57 10.63 6.94
CA THR A 25 -2.11 9.59 6.07
C THR A 25 -2.34 10.13 4.66
N ASP A 26 -2.11 9.27 3.66
CA ASP A 26 -2.57 9.50 2.30
C ASP A 26 -3.33 8.29 1.75
N CYS A 27 -4.11 8.53 0.69
CA CYS A 27 -4.89 7.49 0.03
C CYS A 27 -5.06 7.82 -1.45
N TYR A 28 -4.92 6.79 -2.25
CA TYR A 28 -5.09 6.79 -3.69
C TYR A 28 -5.98 5.62 -4.09
N HIS A 29 -6.76 5.81 -5.16
CA HIS A 29 -7.47 4.71 -5.76
C HIS A 29 -7.40 4.74 -7.29
N MET A 30 -7.74 3.61 -7.89
CA MET A 30 -8.05 3.49 -9.30
C MET A 30 -9.11 2.42 -9.53
N ASP A 31 -9.85 2.55 -10.61
CA ASP A 31 -10.86 1.58 -11.00
C ASP A 31 -10.33 0.75 -12.17
N VAL A 32 -10.43 -0.58 -12.05
CA VAL A 32 -10.04 -1.52 -13.10
C VAL A 32 -11.27 -2.28 -13.61
N PRO A 33 -11.42 -2.47 -14.93
CA PRO A 33 -12.60 -3.10 -15.54
C PRO A 33 -12.53 -4.63 -15.48
N MET A 34 -12.18 -5.18 -14.32
CA MET A 34 -12.11 -6.62 -14.06
C MET A 34 -12.34 -6.89 -12.57
N SER A 35 -12.75 -8.11 -12.23
CA SER A 35 -12.80 -8.58 -10.84
C SER A 35 -11.38 -8.87 -10.34
N VAL A 36 -10.98 -8.24 -9.23
CA VAL A 36 -9.66 -8.42 -8.61
C VAL A 36 -9.81 -8.74 -7.13
N SER A 37 -9.27 -9.89 -6.71
CA SER A 37 -9.16 -10.25 -5.30
C SER A 37 -8.01 -9.51 -4.60
N LEU A 38 -8.06 -9.42 -3.27
CA LEU A 38 -6.96 -8.85 -2.48
C LEU A 38 -5.63 -9.58 -2.76
N ALA A 39 -5.65 -10.91 -2.87
CA ALA A 39 -4.47 -11.71 -3.13
C ALA A 39 -3.82 -11.36 -4.48
N GLN A 40 -4.62 -11.27 -5.55
CA GLN A 40 -4.14 -10.82 -6.86
C GLN A 40 -3.54 -9.42 -6.76
N TYR A 41 -4.23 -8.48 -6.11
CA TYR A 41 -3.73 -7.12 -5.99
C TYR A 41 -2.40 -7.04 -5.23
N VAL A 42 -2.29 -7.71 -4.07
CA VAL A 42 -1.07 -7.74 -3.25
C VAL A 42 0.10 -8.35 -4.03
N ARG A 43 -0.12 -9.48 -4.72
CA ARG A 43 0.90 -10.11 -5.56
C ARG A 43 1.34 -9.16 -6.66
N SER A 44 0.39 -8.62 -7.42
CA SER A 44 0.68 -7.75 -8.56
C SER A 44 1.40 -6.48 -8.14
N PHE A 45 1.11 -5.93 -6.94
CA PHE A 45 1.74 -4.75 -6.38
C PHE A 45 3.22 -4.98 -6.00
N TYR A 46 3.50 -6.06 -5.26
CA TYR A 46 4.84 -6.33 -4.72
C TYR A 46 5.80 -7.09 -5.67
N THR A 47 5.33 -7.42 -6.87
CA THR A 47 6.14 -8.09 -7.91
C THR A 47 6.47 -7.19 -9.10
N THR A 48 6.08 -5.91 -9.06
CA THR A 48 6.40 -4.95 -10.13
C THR A 48 7.91 -4.69 -10.26
N PRO A 49 8.43 -4.41 -11.47
CA PRO A 49 9.83 -4.00 -11.65
C PRO A 49 10.22 -2.78 -10.81
N LEU A 50 9.30 -1.81 -10.67
CA LEU A 50 9.49 -0.63 -9.82
C LEU A 50 9.74 -1.04 -8.36
N PHE A 51 8.91 -1.93 -7.81
CA PHE A 51 9.10 -2.42 -6.45
C PHE A 51 10.33 -3.32 -6.31
N LYS A 52 10.73 -4.07 -7.35
CA LYS A 52 11.98 -4.86 -7.34
C LYS A 52 13.23 -3.98 -7.17
N VAL A 53 13.22 -2.76 -7.69
CA VAL A 53 14.30 -1.78 -7.41
C VAL A 53 14.32 -1.41 -5.93
N GLU A 54 13.17 -1.09 -5.33
CA GLU A 54 13.08 -0.81 -3.89
C GLU A 54 13.55 -2.01 -3.05
N ARG A 55 13.15 -3.23 -3.41
CA ARG A 55 13.59 -4.46 -2.74
C ARG A 55 15.10 -4.64 -2.79
N SER A 56 15.72 -4.27 -3.90
CA SER A 56 17.17 -4.34 -4.07
C SER A 56 17.87 -3.32 -3.17
N ILE A 57 17.32 -2.11 -3.07
CA ILE A 57 17.80 -1.06 -2.16
C ILE A 57 17.66 -1.51 -0.69
N LEU A 58 16.52 -2.06 -0.29
CA LEU A 58 16.28 -2.58 1.06
C LEU A 58 17.17 -3.78 1.39
N ALA A 59 17.42 -4.66 0.42
CA ALA A 59 18.35 -5.77 0.57
C ALA A 59 19.77 -5.27 0.85
N LEU A 60 20.23 -4.25 0.13
CA LEU A 60 21.59 -3.71 0.25
C LEU A 60 21.77 -2.86 1.51
N ILE A 61 20.86 -1.92 1.76
CA ILE A 61 21.02 -0.90 2.80
C ILE A 61 20.51 -1.41 4.16
N ALA A 62 19.36 -2.09 4.17
CA ALA A 62 18.71 -2.53 5.41
C ALA A 62 18.93 -4.03 5.71
N ARG A 63 19.62 -4.77 4.83
CA ARG A 63 19.78 -6.24 4.92
C ARG A 63 18.43 -6.97 5.05
N ARG A 64 17.40 -6.46 4.37
CA ARG A 64 16.04 -7.02 4.35
C ARG A 64 15.64 -7.47 2.94
N PRO A 65 16.22 -8.56 2.41
CA PRO A 65 15.86 -9.04 1.08
C PRO A 65 14.42 -9.53 1.03
N SER A 66 13.82 -9.50 -0.16
CA SER A 66 12.56 -10.17 -0.44
C SER A 66 12.57 -10.80 -1.82
N THR A 67 11.73 -11.83 -1.97
CA THR A 67 11.57 -12.64 -3.19
C THR A 67 10.14 -12.51 -3.71
N ASP A 68 9.92 -12.83 -5.00
CA ASP A 68 8.57 -12.84 -5.58
C ASP A 68 7.72 -13.91 -4.90
N LYS A 69 8.33 -15.05 -4.55
CA LYS A 69 7.71 -16.07 -3.70
C LYS A 69 7.23 -15.52 -2.35
N GLY A 70 8.02 -14.65 -1.70
CA GLY A 70 7.59 -14.00 -0.47
C GLY A 70 6.38 -13.08 -0.66
N ALA A 71 6.26 -12.42 -1.82
CA ALA A 71 5.09 -11.62 -2.15
C ALA A 71 3.85 -12.50 -2.41
N GLU A 72 4.03 -13.66 -3.05
CA GLU A 72 2.98 -14.67 -3.24
C GLU A 72 2.51 -15.27 -1.90
N ASP A 73 3.44 -15.54 -0.99
CA ASP A 73 3.13 -16.05 0.34
C ASP A 73 2.37 -15.01 1.15
N LEU A 74 2.75 -13.74 1.03
CA LEU A 74 2.03 -12.63 1.66
C LEU A 74 0.62 -12.50 1.08
N ALA A 75 0.49 -12.52 -0.25
CA ALA A 75 -0.79 -12.47 -0.95
C ALA A 75 -1.73 -13.62 -0.52
N SER A 76 -1.18 -14.83 -0.37
CA SER A 76 -1.91 -16.06 -0.03
C SER A 76 -2.11 -16.26 1.48
N ASN A 77 -1.74 -15.28 2.30
CA ASN A 77 -1.84 -15.36 3.77
C ASN A 77 -1.01 -16.49 4.42
N GLN A 78 0.09 -16.88 3.78
CA GLN A 78 1.00 -17.93 4.25
C GLN A 78 2.17 -17.37 5.08
N THR A 79 2.38 -16.05 5.05
CA THR A 79 3.37 -15.37 5.89
C THR A 79 2.80 -14.08 6.48
N THR A 80 3.28 -13.73 7.67
CA THR A 80 3.03 -12.44 8.33
C THR A 80 4.23 -11.49 8.20
N ARG A 81 5.29 -11.89 7.50
CA ARG A 81 6.50 -11.07 7.28
C ARG A 81 6.91 -11.05 5.82
N PHE A 82 7.29 -9.87 5.34
CA PHE A 82 7.76 -9.65 3.97
C PHE A 82 8.79 -8.50 3.91
N SER A 83 10.05 -8.82 3.60
CA SER A 83 11.16 -7.84 3.60
C SER A 83 11.29 -7.11 4.96
N ALA A 84 11.15 -5.80 4.93
CA ALA A 84 11.18 -4.88 6.06
C ALA A 84 9.79 -4.66 6.69
N TRP A 85 8.76 -5.42 6.25
CA TRP A 85 7.37 -5.25 6.63
C TRP A 85 6.83 -6.43 7.42
N ASP A 86 6.08 -6.15 8.48
CA ASP A 86 5.26 -7.11 9.20
C ASP A 86 3.77 -6.84 8.90
N VAL A 87 2.96 -7.89 8.80
CA VAL A 87 1.50 -7.78 8.74
C VAL A 87 1.01 -7.27 10.09
N GLU A 88 0.43 -6.08 10.10
CA GLU A 88 -0.15 -5.47 11.29
C GLU A 88 -1.62 -5.86 11.44
N ASP A 89 -2.36 -5.86 10.33
CA ASP A 89 -3.77 -6.24 10.31
C ASP A 89 -4.18 -6.70 8.90
N ARG A 90 -5.19 -7.58 8.83
CA ARG A 90 -5.70 -8.15 7.58
C ARG A 90 -7.14 -8.59 7.75
N ASN A 91 -7.96 -8.32 6.73
CA ASN A 91 -9.27 -8.92 6.56
C ASN A 91 -9.45 -9.40 5.10
N SER A 92 -10.67 -9.75 4.70
CA SER A 92 -10.95 -10.34 3.37
C SER A 92 -10.60 -9.42 2.20
N ASN A 93 -10.60 -8.11 2.39
CA ASN A 93 -10.40 -7.15 1.30
C ASN A 93 -9.34 -6.07 1.60
N GLN A 94 -8.63 -6.16 2.73
CA GLN A 94 -7.60 -5.21 3.13
C GLN A 94 -6.36 -5.91 3.71
N LEU A 95 -5.20 -5.30 3.45
CA LEU A 95 -3.93 -5.64 4.07
C LEU A 95 -3.28 -4.38 4.62
N LEU A 96 -2.91 -4.40 5.90
CA LEU A 96 -2.14 -3.35 6.55
C LEU A 96 -0.77 -3.92 6.96
N LEU A 97 0.28 -3.30 6.44
CA LEU A 97 1.67 -3.61 6.77
C LEU A 97 2.29 -2.49 7.58
N ARG A 98 3.23 -2.84 8.44
CA ARG A 98 4.05 -1.94 9.24
C ARG A 98 5.52 -2.18 8.97
N ASP A 99 6.31 -1.11 8.83
CA ASP A 99 7.75 -1.26 8.73
C ASP A 99 8.37 -1.79 10.04
N PHE A 100 9.58 -2.34 9.95
CA PHE A 100 10.31 -2.88 11.09
C PHE A 100 10.63 -1.84 12.18
N MET A 101 10.54 -0.55 11.87
CA MET A 101 10.74 0.56 12.82
C MET A 101 9.44 1.01 13.49
N GLY A 102 8.30 0.45 13.09
CA GLY A 102 6.98 0.86 13.55
C GLY A 102 6.59 2.29 13.20
N ARG A 103 7.17 2.89 12.15
CA ARG A 103 6.93 4.30 11.76
C ARG A 103 6.02 4.44 10.56
N THR A 104 6.22 3.61 9.54
CA THR A 104 5.51 3.70 8.28
C THR A 104 4.53 2.54 8.15
N ARG A 105 3.34 2.82 7.58
CA ARG A 105 2.37 1.81 7.19
C ARG A 105 2.16 1.84 5.71
N SER A 106 1.96 0.66 5.14
CA SER A 106 1.49 0.47 3.78
C SER A 106 0.15 -0.26 3.84
N TRP A 107 -0.86 0.26 3.18
CA TRP A 107 -2.20 -0.26 3.20
C TRP A 107 -2.71 -0.48 1.78
N LEU A 108 -3.28 -1.67 1.54
CA LEU A 108 -3.91 -2.05 0.29
C LEU A 108 -5.34 -2.47 0.58
N MET A 109 -6.28 -2.06 -0.28
CA MET A 109 -7.67 -2.51 -0.21
C MET A 109 -8.25 -2.72 -1.60
N VAL A 110 -9.19 -3.65 -1.72
CA VAL A 110 -10.01 -3.84 -2.92
C VAL A 110 -11.50 -3.68 -2.59
N THR A 111 -12.25 -3.08 -3.49
CA THR A 111 -13.71 -2.94 -3.38
C THR A 111 -14.36 -3.25 -4.72
N PRO A 112 -15.28 -4.24 -4.82
CA PRO A 112 -16.07 -4.45 -6.02
C PRO A 112 -16.88 -3.19 -6.36
N LEU A 113 -16.96 -2.85 -7.65
CA LEU A 113 -17.83 -1.80 -8.15
C LEU A 113 -18.97 -2.46 -8.92
N GLU A 114 -20.18 -2.32 -8.40
CA GLU A 114 -21.37 -2.77 -9.10
C GLU A 114 -21.71 -1.75 -10.19
N GLN A 115 -21.55 -2.18 -11.45
CA GLN A 115 -21.95 -1.40 -12.61
C GLN A 115 -22.77 -2.30 -13.52
N ALA A 116 -23.89 -1.79 -14.05
CA ALA A 116 -24.81 -2.60 -14.84
C ALA A 116 -24.09 -3.26 -16.03
N GLY A 117 -24.01 -4.59 -16.02
CA GLY A 117 -23.43 -5.38 -17.09
C GLY A 117 -21.89 -5.45 -17.13
N SER A 118 -21.16 -4.94 -16.12
CA SER A 118 -19.70 -5.10 -16.06
C SER A 118 -19.18 -5.37 -14.64
N THR A 119 -18.17 -6.23 -14.54
CA THR A 119 -17.42 -6.45 -13.30
C THR A 119 -16.25 -5.47 -13.24
N SER A 120 -16.24 -4.58 -12.26
CA SER A 120 -15.12 -3.67 -12.02
C SER A 120 -14.68 -3.75 -10.56
N THR A 121 -13.42 -3.41 -10.30
CA THR A 121 -12.86 -3.36 -8.95
C THR A 121 -12.15 -2.04 -8.74
N ARG A 122 -12.40 -1.40 -7.60
CA ARG A 122 -11.59 -0.29 -7.11
C ARG A 122 -10.43 -0.83 -6.30
N LEU A 123 -9.22 -0.45 -6.69
CA LEU A 123 -7.98 -0.74 -5.99
C LEU A 123 -7.57 0.50 -5.20
N TYR A 124 -7.26 0.34 -3.93
CA TYR A 124 -6.81 1.39 -3.04
C TYR A 124 -5.39 1.14 -2.58
N PHE A 125 -4.59 2.20 -2.54
CA PHE A 125 -3.31 2.23 -1.85
C PHE A 125 -3.25 3.45 -0.94
N GLY A 126 -2.84 3.24 0.30
CA GLY A 126 -2.60 4.32 1.24
C GLY A 126 -1.39 4.05 2.11
N SER A 127 -0.93 5.10 2.78
CA SER A 127 0.17 5.01 3.72
C SER A 127 -0.10 5.85 4.96
N ALA A 128 0.55 5.48 6.06
CA ALA A 128 0.60 6.33 7.23
C ALA A 128 2.02 6.50 7.73
N VAL A 129 2.34 7.70 8.24
CA VAL A 129 3.57 7.97 8.96
C VAL A 129 3.20 8.40 10.37
N VAL A 130 3.63 7.63 11.36
CA VAL A 130 3.42 7.96 12.77
C VAL A 130 4.41 9.07 13.17
N PRO A 131 3.93 10.14 13.83
CA PRO A 131 4.78 11.26 14.22
C PRO A 131 5.81 10.84 15.26
N LYS A 132 6.91 11.59 15.34
CA LYS A 132 7.95 11.35 16.34
C LYS A 132 7.49 11.71 17.74
N SER A 133 6.69 12.77 17.85
CA SER A 133 6.03 13.19 19.07
C SER A 133 4.73 13.91 18.75
N ILE A 134 3.84 13.94 19.73
CA ILE A 134 2.64 14.76 19.71
C ILE A 134 2.78 15.73 20.88
N THR A 135 2.62 17.02 20.64
CA THR A 135 2.68 18.03 21.71
C THR A 135 1.46 17.90 22.63
N PRO A 136 1.50 18.46 23.86
CA PRO A 136 0.33 18.48 24.74
C PRO A 136 -0.93 19.12 24.11
N GLY A 137 -0.75 19.97 23.09
CA GLY A 137 -1.84 20.58 22.31
C GLY A 137 -2.29 19.76 21.09
N GLY A 138 -1.85 18.50 20.95
CA GLY A 138 -2.27 17.61 19.87
C GLY A 138 -1.57 17.82 18.52
N ILE A 139 -0.52 18.64 18.47
CA ILE A 139 0.21 18.92 17.22
C ILE A 139 1.24 17.81 16.99
N ALA A 140 1.07 17.07 15.90
CA ALA A 140 1.99 16.03 15.47
C ALA A 140 3.30 16.63 14.92
N SER A 141 4.45 16.12 15.37
CA SER A 141 5.77 16.53 14.87
C SER A 141 6.37 15.45 13.96
N PHE A 142 6.83 15.90 12.78
CA PHE A 142 7.51 15.05 11.82
C PHE A 142 8.95 15.52 11.63
N GLY A 143 9.85 14.59 11.29
CA GLY A 143 11.24 14.94 11.01
C GLY A 143 11.39 15.63 9.64
N VAL A 144 12.45 16.41 9.45
CA VAL A 144 12.77 17.08 8.18
C VAL A 144 12.77 16.11 6.99
N ALA A 145 13.30 14.90 7.18
CA ALA A 145 13.32 13.85 6.15
C ALA A 145 11.92 13.48 5.64
N PHE A 146 10.89 13.49 6.51
CA PHE A 146 9.51 13.21 6.09
C PHE A 146 9.00 14.28 5.11
N HIS A 147 9.21 15.56 5.42
CA HIS A 147 8.78 16.65 4.54
C HIS A 147 9.51 16.64 3.19
N ALA A 148 10.81 16.38 3.20
CA ALA A 148 11.61 16.29 1.97
C ALA A 148 11.17 15.10 1.08
N LEU A 149 10.79 13.97 1.68
CA LEU A 149 10.41 12.76 0.96
C LEU A 149 8.91 12.68 0.61
N SER A 150 8.05 13.50 1.22
CA SER A 150 6.60 13.45 1.00
C SER A 150 6.19 13.67 -0.45
N GLY A 151 6.83 14.61 -1.17
CA GLY A 151 6.56 14.84 -2.59
C GLY A 151 6.94 13.63 -3.46
N PHE A 152 8.10 13.02 -3.19
CA PHE A 152 8.54 11.80 -3.85
C PHE A 152 7.56 10.64 -3.56
N HIS A 153 7.14 10.50 -2.30
CA HIS A 153 6.20 9.48 -1.87
C HIS A 153 4.87 9.55 -2.60
N HIS A 154 4.32 10.74 -2.84
CA HIS A 154 3.09 10.89 -3.62
C HIS A 154 3.21 10.41 -5.07
N LEU A 155 4.33 10.75 -5.73
CA LEU A 155 4.62 10.28 -7.09
C LEU A 155 4.85 8.77 -7.13
N TYR A 156 5.62 8.28 -6.16
CA TYR A 156 5.96 6.87 -6.00
C TYR A 156 4.72 6.01 -5.77
N SER A 157 3.85 6.42 -4.84
CA SER A 157 2.58 5.77 -4.53
C SER A 157 1.73 5.63 -5.79
N LYS A 158 1.53 6.72 -6.53
CA LYS A 158 0.76 6.68 -7.78
C LYS A 158 1.41 5.81 -8.85
N ALA A 159 2.74 5.75 -8.91
CA ALA A 159 3.46 4.89 -9.84
C ALA A 159 3.28 3.40 -9.49
N LEU A 160 3.31 3.04 -8.20
CA LEU A 160 3.08 1.68 -7.73
C LEU A 160 1.67 1.18 -8.07
N VAL A 161 0.63 1.98 -7.84
CA VAL A 161 -0.74 1.57 -8.19
C VAL A 161 -0.88 1.35 -9.72
N ARG A 162 -0.27 2.21 -10.55
CA ARG A 162 -0.25 2.02 -12.02
C ARG A 162 0.51 0.76 -12.43
N ALA A 163 1.65 0.51 -11.81
CA ALA A 163 2.45 -0.67 -12.08
C ALA A 163 1.70 -1.96 -11.69
N ALA A 164 1.00 -1.95 -10.55
CA ALA A 164 0.16 -3.07 -10.13
C ALA A 164 -0.96 -3.37 -11.15
N GLN A 165 -1.64 -2.33 -11.66
CA GLN A 165 -2.65 -2.50 -12.71
C GLN A 165 -2.08 -3.05 -14.02
N SER A 166 -0.90 -2.57 -14.43
CA SER A 166 -0.24 -3.10 -15.63
C SER A 166 0.14 -4.58 -15.47
N ASN A 167 0.55 -4.96 -14.27
CA ASN A 167 0.90 -6.35 -13.95
C ASN A 167 -0.33 -7.28 -13.93
N LEU A 168 -1.47 -6.82 -13.38
CA LEU A 168 -2.76 -7.55 -13.45
C LEU A 168 -3.19 -7.86 -14.89
N GLY A 169 -2.98 -6.91 -15.81
CA GLY A 169 -3.29 -7.08 -17.23
C GLY A 169 -2.41 -8.10 -17.96
N ASN A 170 -1.19 -8.35 -17.46
CA ASN A 170 -0.27 -9.34 -18.02
C ASN A 170 -0.57 -10.75 -17.53
N GLU A 171 -1.12 -10.91 -16.32
CA GLU A 171 -1.52 -12.22 -15.78
C GLU A 171 -2.82 -12.76 -16.40
N SER A 172 -3.61 -11.89 -17.03
CA SER A 172 -4.90 -12.24 -17.66
C SER A 172 -4.77 -12.61 -19.14
N ARG A 173 -3.55 -12.66 -19.68
CA ARG A 173 -3.22 -13.06 -21.06
C ARG A 173 -2.54 -14.41 -21.06
#